data_AF-N9LJ79-F1
#
_entry.id   AF-N9LJ79-F1
#
_cell.length_a   1.000
_cell.length_b   1.000
_cell.length_c   1.000
_cell.angle_alpha   90.00
_cell.angle_beta   90.00
_cell.angle_gamma   90.00
#
_symmetry.space_group_name_H-M   'P 1'
#
loop_
_entity.id
_entity.type
_entity.pdbx_description
1 polymer ?
#
loop_
_entity_poly.entity_id
_entity_poly.type
_entity_poly.pdbx_seq_one_letter_code
_entity_poly.pdbx_strand_id
1 'polypeptide(L)'
;MPKSQYELQREQEVKDIESILATDFGKRFLMRLIERAKLYEPTYANGAQPTDFAFLEGRREFGLFLLAEITTVSTDAWLDMQKMRFKQIQETEERAKNEREQQRASDND
;
A
#
# COMPACT_ATOMS: atom_id res chain seq x y z
N MET A 1 16.00 33.70 8.19
CA MET A 1 16.42 33.65 6.77
C MET A 1 15.20 33.27 5.93
N PRO A 2 15.03 33.80 4.71
CA PRO A 2 13.97 33.34 3.81
C PRO A 2 14.19 31.86 3.46
N LYS A 3 13.08 31.11 3.29
CA LYS A 3 13.14 29.72 2.85
C LYS A 3 13.72 29.62 1.44
N SER A 4 14.53 28.60 1.22
CA SER A 4 14.98 28.19 -0.11
C SER A 4 13.81 27.69 -0.96
N GLN A 5 14.00 27.66 -2.28
CA GLN A 5 13.01 27.08 -3.21
C GLN A 5 12.74 25.60 -2.90
N TYR A 6 13.77 24.85 -2.50
CA TYR A 6 13.64 23.45 -2.11
C TYR A 6 12.71 23.27 -0.90
N GLU A 7 12.89 24.08 0.16
CA GLU A 7 12.02 24.02 1.34
C GLU A 7 10.57 24.35 0.99
N LEU A 8 10.34 25.34 0.14
CA LEU A 8 9.00 25.70 -0.31
C LEU A 8 8.34 24.57 -1.11
N GLN A 9 9.10 23.91 -1.99
CA GLN A 9 8.61 22.77 -2.75
C GLN A 9 8.26 21.59 -1.83
N ARG A 10 9.14 21.28 -0.86
CA ARG A 10 8.88 20.18 0.09
C ARG A 10 7.63 20.43 0.94
N GLU A 11 7.40 21.67 1.35
CA GLU A 11 6.18 22.04 2.07
C GLU A 11 4.92 21.90 1.21
N GLN A 12 5.02 22.13 -0.09
CA GLN A 12 3.92 21.90 -1.01
C GLN A 12 3.63 20.39 -1.14
N GLU A 13 4.66 19.56 -1.34
CA GLU A 13 4.52 18.10 -1.44
C GLU A 13 3.86 17.51 -0.19
N VAL A 14 4.25 17.97 1.00
CA VAL A 14 3.64 17.55 2.28
C VAL A 14 2.15 17.87 2.32
N LYS A 15 1.75 19.09 1.91
CA LYS A 15 0.34 19.50 1.86
C LYS A 15 -0.46 18.71 0.82
N ASP A 16 0.16 18.40 -0.32
CA ASP A 16 -0.48 17.61 -1.36
C ASP A 16 -0.77 16.19 -0.84
N ILE A 17 0.19 15.54 -0.18
CA ILE A 17 -0.02 14.24 0.47
C ILE A 17 -1.08 14.34 1.57
N GLU A 18 -1.05 15.38 2.41
CA GLU A 18 -2.07 15.62 3.44
C GLU A 18 -3.48 15.67 2.83
N SER A 19 -3.65 16.37 1.71
CA SER A 19 -4.93 16.48 1.00
C SER A 19 -5.42 15.13 0.46
N ILE A 20 -4.51 14.27 0.00
CA ILE A 20 -4.85 12.92 -0.48
C ILE A 20 -5.28 12.05 0.71
N LEU A 21 -4.52 12.09 1.81
CA LEU A 21 -4.78 11.33 3.04
C LEU A 21 -6.06 11.76 3.76
N ALA A 22 -6.58 12.97 3.50
CA ALA A 22 -7.85 13.44 4.04
C ALA A 22 -9.07 12.66 3.51
N THR A 23 -8.89 11.82 2.47
CA THR A 23 -10.00 11.12 1.80
C THR A 23 -9.82 9.60 1.83
N ASP A 24 -10.93 8.88 2.03
CA ASP A 24 -10.86 7.41 2.03
C ASP A 24 -10.49 6.84 0.66
N PHE A 25 -10.87 7.49 -0.44
CA PHE A 25 -10.48 7.05 -1.77
C PHE A 25 -8.99 7.26 -2.05
N GLY A 26 -8.41 8.35 -1.54
CA GLY A 26 -6.97 8.60 -1.58
C GLY A 26 -6.20 7.56 -0.79
N LYS A 27 -6.61 7.31 0.47
CA LYS A 27 -6.09 6.22 1.31
C LYS A 27 -6.15 4.86 0.59
N ARG A 28 -7.30 4.50 0.01
CA ARG A 28 -7.45 3.24 -0.75
C ARG A 28 -6.53 3.18 -1.97
N PHE A 29 -6.34 4.30 -2.68
CA PHE A 29 -5.45 4.34 -3.84
C PHE A 29 -3.99 4.14 -3.44
N LEU A 30 -3.51 4.89 -2.44
CA LEU A 30 -2.15 4.75 -1.91
C LEU A 30 -1.89 3.35 -1.37
N MET A 31 -2.85 2.75 -0.67
CA MET A 31 -2.72 1.38 -0.18
C MET A 31 -2.55 0.37 -1.33
N ARG A 32 -3.29 0.52 -2.45
CA ARG A 32 -3.09 -0.33 -3.64
C ARG A 32 -1.69 -0.19 -4.23
N LEU A 33 -1.10 1.00 -4.20
CA LEU A 33 0.28 1.21 -4.68
C LEU A 33 1.29 0.52 -3.77
N ILE A 34 1.14 0.66 -2.45
CA ILE A 34 1.99 -0.01 -1.44
C ILE A 34 1.92 -1.53 -1.59
N GLU A 35 0.73 -2.07 -1.79
CA GLU A 35 0.55 -3.50 -2.04
C GLU A 35 1.20 -3.93 -3.34
N ARG A 36 1.10 -3.14 -4.39
CA ARG A 36 1.77 -3.44 -5.65
C ARG A 36 3.30 -3.32 -5.53
N ALA A 37 3.80 -2.53 -4.60
CA ALA A 37 5.23 -2.40 -4.30
C ALA A 37 5.82 -3.62 -3.60
N LYS A 38 5.00 -4.49 -2.99
CA LYS A 38 5.43 -5.72 -2.31
C LYS A 38 6.44 -5.47 -1.19
N LEU A 39 6.20 -4.43 -0.40
CA LEU A 39 7.09 -3.93 0.66
C LEU A 39 7.62 -5.01 1.64
N TYR A 40 6.73 -5.95 2.00
CA TYR A 40 7.01 -6.99 3.00
C TYR A 40 7.39 -8.34 2.39
N GLU A 41 7.43 -8.45 1.06
CA GLU A 41 7.87 -9.68 0.41
C GLU A 41 9.39 -9.63 0.25
N PRO A 42 10.13 -10.61 0.78
CA PRO A 42 11.56 -10.70 0.55
C PRO A 42 11.82 -10.98 -0.94
N THR A 43 12.81 -10.31 -1.51
CA THR A 43 13.32 -10.63 -2.84
C THR A 43 14.67 -11.30 -2.70
N TYR A 44 14.96 -12.23 -3.60
CA TYR A 44 16.19 -13.01 -3.57
C TYR A 44 16.80 -13.01 -4.97
N ALA A 45 18.12 -12.92 -5.04
CA ALA A 45 18.86 -13.14 -6.26
C ALA A 45 19.10 -14.66 -6.43
N ASN A 46 18.03 -15.44 -6.60
CA ASN A 46 18.11 -16.89 -6.78
C ASN A 46 17.50 -17.29 -8.13
N GLY A 47 18.27 -17.05 -9.20
CA GLY A 47 17.87 -17.43 -10.56
C GLY A 47 18.89 -17.04 -11.63
N ALA A 48 18.60 -17.42 -12.88
CA ALA A 48 19.45 -17.19 -14.05
C ALA A 48 19.50 -15.72 -14.55
N GLN A 49 18.63 -14.84 -14.02
CA GLN A 49 18.49 -13.44 -14.45
C GLN A 49 18.62 -12.47 -13.27
N PRO A 50 19.83 -11.96 -12.98
CA PRO A 50 20.07 -10.98 -11.91
C PRO A 50 19.28 -9.68 -12.03
N THR A 51 18.77 -9.36 -13.23
CA THR A 51 17.95 -8.17 -13.50
C THR A 51 16.59 -8.21 -12.80
N ASP A 52 16.04 -9.40 -12.54
CA ASP A 52 14.76 -9.54 -11.85
C ASP A 52 14.87 -9.09 -10.39
N PHE A 53 15.99 -9.43 -9.74
CA PHE A 53 16.27 -8.95 -8.38
C PHE A 53 16.32 -7.42 -8.33
N ALA A 54 17.06 -6.78 -9.25
CA ALA A 54 17.15 -5.33 -9.32
C ALA A 54 15.77 -4.66 -9.55
N PHE A 55 14.94 -5.25 -10.42
CA PHE A 55 13.59 -4.76 -10.67
C PHE A 55 12.69 -4.89 -9.43
N LEU A 56 12.72 -6.05 -8.76
CA LEU A 56 11.90 -6.31 -7.58
C LEU A 56 12.32 -5.44 -6.39
N GLU A 57 13.61 -5.21 -6.19
CA GLU A 57 14.13 -4.29 -5.17
C GLU A 57 13.81 -2.83 -5.51
N GLY A 58 13.90 -2.41 -6.78
CA GLY A 58 13.46 -1.06 -7.18
C GLY A 58 11.96 -0.83 -6.94
N ARG A 59 11.13 -1.85 -7.20
CA ARG A 59 9.71 -1.82 -6.87
C ARG A 59 9.47 -1.72 -5.36
N ARG A 60 10.27 -2.41 -4.55
CA ARG A 60 10.20 -2.37 -3.09
C ARG A 60 10.64 -1.02 -2.53
N GLU A 61 11.71 -0.45 -3.08
CA GLU A 61 12.22 0.88 -2.75
C GLU A 61 11.14 1.95 -2.95
N PHE A 62 10.42 1.92 -4.07
CA PHE A 62 9.30 2.83 -4.29
C PHE A 62 8.19 2.67 -3.22
N GLY A 63 7.96 1.45 -2.74
CA GLY A 63 7.06 1.20 -1.61
C GLY A 63 7.54 1.82 -0.30
N LEU A 64 8.85 1.77 -0.03
CA LEU A 64 9.46 2.42 1.13
C LEU A 64 9.35 3.95 1.03
N PHE A 65 9.57 4.51 -0.16
CA PHE A 65 9.36 5.93 -0.42
C PHE A 65 7.92 6.35 -0.09
N LEU A 66 6.91 5.64 -0.62
CA LEU A 66 5.51 5.95 -0.32
C LEU A 66 5.19 5.84 1.18
N LEU A 67 5.72 4.82 1.86
CA LEU A 67 5.54 4.66 3.30
C LEU A 67 6.16 5.84 4.07
N ALA A 68 7.36 6.28 3.69
CA ALA A 68 8.04 7.41 4.30
C ALA A 68 7.26 8.71 4.10
N GLU A 69 6.75 8.97 2.88
CA GLU A 69 5.93 10.15 2.60
C GLU A 69 4.66 10.18 3.46
N ILE A 70 3.94 9.06 3.53
CA ILE A 70 2.70 8.97 4.33
C ILE A 70 3.00 9.17 5.82
N THR A 71 3.99 8.47 6.35
CA THR A 71 4.29 8.51 7.80
C THR A 71 4.93 9.82 8.24
N THR A 72 5.62 10.53 7.34
CA THR A 72 6.10 11.90 7.55
C THR A 72 4.94 12.87 7.72
N VAL A 73 3.87 12.72 6.93
CA VAL A 73 2.67 13.57 7.04
C VAL A 73 1.79 13.16 8.22
N SER A 74 1.47 11.88 8.35
CA SER A 74 0.62 11.37 9.43
C SER A 74 0.80 9.87 9.66
N THR A 75 1.36 9.51 10.81
CA THR A 75 1.40 8.12 11.27
C THR A 75 0.01 7.56 11.58
N ASP A 76 -0.92 8.40 12.06
CA ASP A 76 -2.30 7.98 12.33
C ASP A 76 -3.04 7.61 11.04
N ALA A 77 -2.84 8.37 9.96
CA ALA A 77 -3.40 8.05 8.65
C ALA A 77 -2.89 6.70 8.14
N TRP A 78 -1.61 6.40 8.36
CA TRP A 78 -1.04 5.08 8.03
C TRP A 78 -1.72 3.95 8.83
N LEU A 79 -1.91 4.12 10.13
CA LEU A 79 -2.60 3.13 10.96
C LEU A 79 -4.05 2.91 10.52
N ASP A 80 -4.75 3.98 10.14
CA ASP A 80 -6.10 3.89 9.60
C ASP A 80 -6.15 3.13 8.27
N MET A 81 -5.22 3.43 7.34
CA MET A 81 -5.07 2.67 6.09
C MET A 81 -4.85 1.17 6.34
N GLN A 82 -4.02 0.80 7.32
CA GLN A 82 -3.82 -0.60 7.69
C GLN A 82 -5.11 -1.24 8.21
N LYS A 83 -5.85 -0.55 9.10
CA LYS A 83 -7.14 -1.04 9.62
C LYS A 83 -8.16 -1.25 8.50
N MET A 84 -8.29 -0.28 7.60
CA MET A 84 -9.17 -0.38 6.43
C MET A 84 -8.82 -1.62 5.58
N ARG A 85 -7.53 -1.87 5.37
CA ARG A 85 -7.07 -3.04 4.63
C ARG A 85 -7.39 -4.35 5.35
N PHE A 86 -7.09 -4.45 6.65
CA PHE A 86 -7.37 -5.67 7.41
C PHE A 86 -8.86 -6.01 7.38
N LYS A 87 -9.73 -5.01 7.51
CA LYS A 87 -11.18 -5.19 7.38
C LYS A 87 -11.57 -5.74 5.99
N GLN A 88 -11.01 -5.18 4.92
CA GLN A 88 -11.28 -5.66 3.55
C GLN A 88 -10.82 -7.12 3.32
N ILE A 89 -9.69 -7.51 3.92
CA ILE A 89 -9.22 -8.91 3.85
C ILE A 89 -10.23 -9.83 4.51
N GLN A 90 -10.66 -9.50 5.73
CA GLN A 90 -11.66 -10.28 6.47
C GLN A 90 -12.97 -10.42 5.69
N GLU A 91 -13.49 -9.31 5.15
CA GLU A 91 -14.72 -9.32 4.33
C GLU A 91 -14.57 -10.21 3.08
N THR A 92 -13.39 -10.20 2.45
CA THR A 92 -13.10 -11.02 1.27
C THR A 92 -13.02 -12.51 1.63
N GLU A 93 -12.40 -12.85 2.76
CA GLU A 93 -12.28 -14.22 3.24
C GLU A 93 -13.64 -14.80 3.65
N GLU A 94 -14.46 -14.02 4.35
CA GLU A 94 -15.83 -14.40 4.71
C GLU A 94 -16.68 -14.66 3.46
N ARG A 95 -16.60 -13.77 2.48
CA ARG A 95 -17.30 -13.96 1.20
C ARG A 95 -16.86 -15.24 0.50
N ALA A 96 -15.55 -15.48 0.40
CA ALA A 96 -15.01 -16.69 -0.23
C ALA A 96 -15.42 -17.97 0.53
N LYS A 97 -15.52 -17.92 1.85
CA LYS A 97 -16.02 -19.02 2.67
C LYS A 97 -17.49 -19.31 2.36
N ASN A 98 -18.33 -18.28 2.36
CA ASN A 98 -19.77 -18.42 2.09
C ASN A 98 -20.03 -18.98 0.69
N GLU A 99 -19.30 -18.50 -0.33
CA GLU A 99 -19.39 -19.01 -1.71
C GLU A 99 -19.04 -20.51 -1.79
N ARG A 100 -17.99 -20.95 -1.07
CA ARG A 100 -17.60 -22.37 -1.00
C ARG A 100 -18.65 -23.24 -0.28
N GLU A 101 -19.28 -22.71 0.77
CA GLU A 101 -20.34 -23.43 1.50
C GLU A 101 -21.60 -23.58 0.64
N GLN A 102 -21.99 -22.54 -0.09
CA GLN A 102 -23.11 -22.59 -1.03
C GLN A 102 -22.86 -23.63 -2.14
N GLN A 103 -21.65 -23.66 -2.70
CA GLN A 103 -21.28 -24.63 -3.73
C GLN A 103 -21.32 -26.07 -3.21
N ARG A 104 -20.85 -26.31 -1.98
CA ARG A 104 -20.96 -27.64 -1.33
C ARG A 104 -22.40 -28.05 -1.06
N ALA A 105 -23.27 -27.10 -0.73
CA ALA A 105 -24.70 -27.38 -0.54
C ALA A 105 -25.36 -27.76 -1.88
N SER A 106 -25.06 -27.03 -2.96
CA SER A 106 -25.60 -27.33 -4.29
C SER A 106 -25.09 -28.65 -4.89
N ASP A 107 -23.87 -29.06 -4.57
CA ASP A 107 -23.30 -30.32 -5.07
C ASP A 107 -23.85 -31.56 -4.33
N ASN A 108 -24.53 -31.37 -3.18
CA ASN A 108 -25.10 -32.44 -2.36
C ASN A 108 -26.62 -32.61 -2.55
N ASP A 109 -27.28 -31.74 -3.31
CA ASP A 109 -28.69 -31.81 -3.71
C ASP A 109 -28.85 -32.42 -5.12
#